data_AF-A0A382TV88-F1
#
_entry.id   AF-A0A382TV88-F1
#
_cell.length_a   1.000
_cell.length_b   1.000
_cell.length_c   1.000
_cell.angle_alpha   90.00
_cell.angle_beta   90.00
_cell.angle_gamma   90.00
#
_symmetry.space_group_name_H-M   'P 1'
#
loop_
_entity.id
_entity.type
_entity.pdbx_description
1 polymer ?
#
loop_
_entity_poly.entity_id
_entity_poly.type
_entity_poly.pdbx_seq_one_letter_code
_entity_poly.pdbx_strand_id
1 'polypeptide(L)'
;MSFDFQNLCVAVFMEGKTEDIASEIHRFSGVPLVASRDIESSIAVVTDRMMAGNVDVMLCLSADAVSQAFNYASKRDQLESIRDALRRIVIGSVGTDTTRAFRKFSISADFESNSLQALDLIAA
;
A
#
# COMPACT_ATOMS: atom_id res chain seq x y z
N MET A 1 21.87 10.67 -7.36
CA MET A 1 20.85 10.79 -6.30
C MET A 1 20.66 9.40 -5.74
N SER A 2 20.88 9.19 -4.44
CA SER A 2 20.54 7.92 -3.80
C SER A 2 19.06 7.95 -3.46
N PHE A 3 18.30 7.04 -4.04
CA PHE A 3 16.89 6.82 -3.75
C PHE A 3 16.80 6.00 -2.45
N ASP A 4 16.07 6.49 -1.44
CA ASP A 4 15.98 5.87 -0.11
C ASP A 4 14.66 6.26 0.57
N PHE A 5 14.00 5.30 1.22
CA PHE A 5 12.81 5.52 2.03
C PHE A 5 13.12 6.11 3.41
N GLN A 6 14.36 6.31 3.82
CA GLN A 6 14.71 6.95 5.11
C GLN A 6 14.01 6.30 6.33
N ASN A 7 13.94 4.97 6.36
CA ASN A 7 13.25 4.18 7.39
C ASN A 7 11.73 4.35 7.46
N LEU A 8 11.10 4.95 6.44
CA LEU A 8 9.65 5.04 6.34
C LEU A 8 9.02 3.64 6.28
N CYS A 9 7.85 3.49 6.90
CA CYS A 9 7.06 2.28 6.85
C CYS A 9 6.25 2.24 5.55
N VAL A 10 6.55 1.25 4.71
CA VAL A 10 5.98 1.09 3.38
C VAL A 10 5.02 -0.09 3.39
N ALA A 11 3.73 0.21 3.38
CA ALA A 11 2.68 -0.78 3.19
C ALA A 11 2.59 -1.18 1.71
N VAL A 12 2.51 -2.47 1.41
CA VAL A 12 2.34 -2.95 0.02
C VAL A 12 1.16 -3.89 -0.08
N PHE A 13 0.23 -3.61 -0.99
CA PHE A 13 -0.90 -4.48 -1.32
C PHE A 13 -0.66 -5.19 -2.65
N MET A 14 -0.50 -6.51 -2.61
CA MET A 14 -0.09 -7.31 -3.77
C MET A 14 -0.75 -8.69 -3.82
N GLU A 15 -0.34 -9.49 -4.80
CA GLU A 15 -0.68 -10.90 -4.93
C GLU A 15 0.59 -11.75 -5.12
N GLY A 16 0.52 -13.02 -4.72
CA GLY A 16 1.67 -13.92 -4.76
C GLY A 16 2.66 -13.75 -3.60
N LYS A 17 3.93 -14.00 -3.90
CA LYS A 17 5.04 -14.07 -2.93
C LYS A 17 5.47 -12.68 -2.46
N THR A 18 5.72 -12.55 -1.17
CA THR A 18 5.94 -11.24 -0.52
C THR A 18 7.42 -10.92 -0.29
N GLU A 19 8.27 -11.94 -0.33
CA GLU A 19 9.68 -11.89 0.07
C GLU A 19 10.50 -10.98 -0.84
N ASP A 20 10.23 -11.02 -2.14
CA ASP A 20 10.95 -10.21 -3.13
C ASP A 20 10.69 -8.72 -2.91
N ILE A 21 9.42 -8.33 -2.71
CA ILE A 21 9.04 -6.93 -2.46
C ILE A 21 9.57 -6.45 -1.11
N ALA A 22 9.52 -7.30 -0.07
CA ALA A 22 10.03 -6.95 1.24
C ALA A 22 11.56 -6.74 1.20
N SER A 23 12.28 -7.56 0.43
CA SER A 23 13.72 -7.43 0.26
C SER A 23 14.10 -6.14 -0.47
N GLU A 24 13.36 -5.77 -1.51
CA GLU A 24 13.60 -4.53 -2.25
C GLU A 24 13.32 -3.29 -1.38
N ILE A 25 12.23 -3.27 -0.60
CA ILE A 25 11.97 -2.15 0.32
C ILE A 25 13.08 -2.00 1.36
N HIS A 26 13.54 -3.11 1.95
CA HIS A 26 14.70 -3.06 2.87
C HIS A 26 15.96 -2.54 2.19
N ARG A 27 16.19 -2.91 0.92
CA ARG A 27 17.34 -2.46 0.13
C ARG A 27 17.34 -0.94 -0.06
N PHE A 28 16.16 -0.33 -0.14
CA PHE A 28 15.97 1.12 -0.15
C PHE A 28 15.73 1.70 1.26
N SER A 29 16.30 1.07 2.30
CA SER A 29 16.18 1.42 3.72
C SER A 29 14.76 1.70 4.24
N GLY A 30 13.73 1.12 3.65
CA GLY A 30 12.36 1.17 4.14
C GLY A 30 12.05 0.03 5.13
N VAL A 31 10.96 0.20 5.88
CA VAL A 31 10.40 -0.87 6.73
C VAL A 31 9.19 -1.47 6.01
N PRO A 32 9.27 -2.70 5.46
CA PRO A 32 8.17 -3.25 4.68
C PRO A 32 7.05 -3.77 5.58
N LEU A 33 5.82 -3.50 5.14
CA LEU A 33 4.60 -4.05 5.69
C LEU A 33 3.74 -4.61 4.55
N VAL A 34 3.95 -5.88 4.21
CA VAL A 34 3.40 -6.46 2.96
C VAL A 34 2.12 -7.22 3.25
N ALA A 35 1.09 -6.94 2.46
CA ALA A 35 -0.20 -7.61 2.45
C ALA A 35 -0.38 -8.32 1.11
N SER A 36 -0.57 -9.64 1.15
CA SER A 36 -0.92 -10.44 -0.03
C SER A 36 -2.39 -10.78 0.01
N ARG A 37 -3.10 -10.60 -1.11
CA ARG A 37 -4.50 -11.04 -1.27
C ARG A 37 -4.72 -12.51 -0.97
N ASP A 38 -3.67 -13.32 -1.07
CA ASP A 38 -3.70 -14.77 -0.86
C ASP A 38 -3.63 -15.12 0.64
N ILE A 39 -3.39 -14.12 1.50
CA ILE A 39 -3.24 -14.27 2.95
C ILE A 39 -4.12 -13.23 3.64
N GLU A 40 -5.37 -13.59 3.95
CA GLU A 40 -6.37 -12.68 4.54
C GLU A 40 -5.88 -12.00 5.83
N SER A 41 -5.16 -12.72 6.69
CA SER A 41 -4.60 -12.15 7.93
C SER A 41 -3.57 -11.05 7.67
N SER A 42 -2.85 -11.10 6.55
CA SER A 42 -1.90 -10.03 6.18
C SER A 42 -2.65 -8.74 5.84
N ILE A 43 -3.77 -8.83 5.10
CA ILE A 43 -4.62 -7.68 4.78
C ILE A 43 -5.12 -7.02 6.06
N ALA A 44 -5.60 -7.82 7.02
CA ALA A 44 -6.05 -7.34 8.31
C ALA A 44 -4.94 -6.59 9.08
N VAL A 45 -3.76 -7.20 9.21
CA VAL A 45 -2.62 -6.62 9.95
C VAL A 45 -2.16 -5.30 9.33
N VAL A 46 -2.01 -5.25 8.00
CA VAL A 46 -1.55 -4.04 7.31
C VAL A 46 -2.60 -2.93 7.43
N THR A 47 -3.88 -3.25 7.25
CA THR A 47 -4.97 -2.27 7.36
C THR A 47 -5.06 -1.69 8.77
N ASP A 48 -4.93 -2.52 9.81
CA ASP A 48 -4.94 -2.05 11.20
C ASP A 48 -3.75 -1.14 11.50
N ARG A 49 -2.56 -1.46 11.00
CA ARG A 49 -1.35 -0.61 11.12
C ARG A 49 -1.49 0.72 10.40
N MET A 50 -2.12 0.74 9.21
CA MET A 50 -2.42 1.99 8.52
C MET A 50 -3.35 2.87 9.36
N MET A 51 -4.44 2.30 9.87
CA MET A 51 -5.41 3.04 10.70
C MET A 51 -4.79 3.57 11.99
N ALA A 52 -3.85 2.83 12.59
CA ALA A 52 -3.07 3.25 13.75
C ALA A 52 -2.06 4.38 13.43
N GLY A 53 -1.86 4.74 12.16
CA GLY A 53 -0.90 5.76 11.74
C GLY A 53 0.56 5.30 11.78
N ASN A 54 0.79 3.99 11.63
CA ASN A 54 2.14 3.40 11.60
C ASN A 54 2.65 3.15 10.17
N VAL A 55 2.04 3.77 9.17
CA VAL A 55 2.40 3.63 7.76
C VAL A 55 2.57 5.03 7.20
N ASP A 56 3.64 5.22 6.45
CA ASP A 56 3.98 6.50 5.83
C ASP A 56 3.69 6.47 4.32
N VAL A 57 3.91 5.32 3.69
CA VAL A 57 3.72 5.09 2.25
C VAL A 57 2.87 3.85 2.04
N MET A 58 1.90 3.93 1.12
CA MET A 58 1.12 2.78 0.65
C MET A 58 1.36 2.58 -0.84
N LEU A 59 1.81 1.39 -1.22
CA LEU A 59 1.97 0.94 -2.59
C LEU A 59 0.91 -0.09 -2.93
N CYS A 60 0.26 0.08 -4.07
CA CYS A 60 -0.79 -0.82 -4.52
C CYS A 60 -0.41 -1.43 -5.86
N LEU A 61 -0.12 -2.73 -5.81
CA LEU A 61 0.21 -3.59 -6.94
C LEU A 61 -0.99 -4.46 -7.35
N SER A 62 -1.98 -4.62 -6.47
CA SER A 62 -3.20 -5.40 -6.73
C SER A 62 -4.46 -4.65 -6.31
N ALA A 63 -5.37 -4.44 -7.27
CA ALA A 63 -6.68 -3.83 -7.04
C ALA A 63 -7.55 -4.63 -6.06
N ASP A 64 -7.45 -5.96 -6.12
CA ASP A 64 -8.24 -6.85 -5.27
C ASP A 64 -7.72 -6.84 -3.83
N ALA A 65 -6.39 -6.80 -3.62
CA ALA A 65 -5.81 -6.68 -2.28
C ALA A 65 -6.29 -5.39 -1.58
N VAL A 66 -6.30 -4.26 -2.29
CA VAL A 66 -6.84 -3.00 -1.77
C VAL A 66 -8.33 -3.11 -1.48
N SER A 67 -9.10 -3.69 -2.39
CA SER A 67 -10.53 -3.91 -2.19
C SER A 67 -10.82 -4.75 -0.95
N GLN A 68 -9.98 -5.76 -0.67
CA GLN A 68 -10.09 -6.55 0.57
C GLN A 68 -9.82 -5.71 1.82
N ALA A 69 -8.85 -4.79 1.81
CA ALA A 69 -8.59 -3.87 2.92
C ALA A 69 -9.81 -2.97 3.22
N PHE A 70 -10.42 -2.39 2.18
CA PHE A 70 -11.63 -1.59 2.32
C PHE A 70 -12.82 -2.40 2.83
N ASN A 71 -13.01 -3.61 2.30
CA ASN A 71 -14.06 -4.51 2.76
C ASN A 71 -13.84 -4.93 4.22
N TYR A 72 -12.59 -5.17 4.63
CA TYR A 72 -12.23 -5.47 6.01
C TYR A 72 -12.59 -4.32 6.96
N ALA A 73 -12.21 -3.09 6.61
CA ALA A 73 -12.58 -1.90 7.37
C ALA A 73 -14.11 -1.67 7.39
N SER A 74 -14.79 -1.88 6.26
CA SER A 74 -16.25 -1.73 6.16
C SER A 74 -17.01 -2.72 7.03
N LYS A 75 -16.57 -3.98 7.12
CA LYS A 75 -17.19 -4.99 8.00
C LYS A 75 -17.10 -4.65 9.48
N ARG A 76 -16.27 -3.66 9.85
CA ARG A 76 -16.04 -3.19 11.22
C ARG A 76 -16.54 -1.77 11.46
N ASP A 77 -17.27 -1.19 10.51
CA ASP A 77 -17.71 0.21 10.56
C ASP A 77 -16.53 1.22 10.65
N GLN A 78 -15.37 0.86 10.08
CA GLN A 78 -14.12 1.65 10.14
C GLN A 78 -13.75 2.32 8.79
N LEU A 79 -14.72 2.50 7.89
CA LEU A 79 -14.48 3.16 6.59
C LEU A 79 -13.97 4.60 6.72
N GLU A 80 -14.44 5.34 7.72
CA GLU A 80 -13.94 6.70 7.97
C GLU A 80 -12.51 6.66 8.52
N SER A 81 -12.20 5.72 9.42
CA SER A 81 -10.85 5.56 9.98
C SER A 81 -9.79 5.26 8.92
N ILE A 82 -10.11 4.37 7.96
CA ILE A 82 -9.17 4.08 6.85
C ILE A 82 -9.04 5.29 5.92
N ARG A 83 -10.11 6.06 5.67
CA ARG A 83 -10.03 7.31 4.89
C ARG A 83 -9.16 8.35 5.58
N ASP A 84 -9.30 8.52 6.89
CA ASP A 84 -8.48 9.44 7.68
C ASP A 84 -7.00 9.00 7.76
N ALA A 85 -6.74 7.69 7.73
CA ALA A 85 -5.38 7.17 7.58
C ALA A 85 -4.79 7.54 6.22
N LEU A 86 -5.52 7.30 5.13
CA LEU A 86 -5.05 7.58 3.77
C LEU A 86 -4.74 9.05 3.51
N ARG A 87 -5.39 9.99 4.19
CA ARG A 87 -5.05 11.42 4.10
C ARG A 87 -3.65 11.78 4.62
N ARG A 88 -3.01 10.88 5.38
CA ARG A 88 -1.68 11.07 5.98
C ARG A 88 -0.60 10.21 5.31
N ILE A 89 -0.99 9.32 4.40
CA ILE A 89 -0.13 8.34 3.76
C ILE A 89 0.11 8.78 2.33
N VAL A 90 1.35 8.68 1.85
CA VAL A 90 1.65 8.85 0.43
C VAL A 90 1.21 7.61 -0.34
N ILE A 91 0.36 7.77 -1.35
CA ILE A 91 -0.28 6.66 -2.07
C ILE A 91 0.33 6.50 -3.47
N GLY A 92 0.98 5.36 -3.69
CA GLY A 92 1.47 4.90 -4.99
C GLY A 92 0.57 3.83 -5.60
N SER A 93 0.14 4.04 -6.84
CA SER A 93 -0.57 3.06 -7.67
C SER A 93 0.36 2.51 -8.75
N VAL A 94 0.46 1.18 -8.86
CA VAL A 94 1.18 0.52 -9.94
C VAL A 94 0.21 -0.28 -10.80
N GLY A 95 0.09 0.09 -12.07
CA GLY A 95 -0.80 -0.54 -13.05
C GLY A 95 -2.12 0.20 -13.27
N THR A 96 -2.77 -0.08 -14.39
CA THR A 96 -4.05 0.57 -14.76
C THR A 96 -5.24 0.11 -13.93
N ASP A 97 -5.21 -1.13 -13.42
CA ASP A 97 -6.34 -1.71 -12.70
C ASP A 97 -6.42 -1.23 -11.25
N THR A 98 -5.26 -1.03 -10.62
CA THR A 98 -5.12 -0.43 -9.29
C THR A 98 -5.61 1.02 -9.29
N THR A 99 -5.23 1.80 -10.30
CA THR A 99 -5.74 3.17 -10.49
C THR A 99 -7.27 3.20 -10.63
N ARG A 100 -7.86 2.25 -11.38
CA ARG A 100 -9.33 2.15 -11.48
C ARG A 100 -9.99 1.75 -10.16
N ALA A 101 -9.37 0.87 -9.39
CA ALA A 101 -9.89 0.45 -8.09
C ALA A 101 -9.92 1.63 -7.11
N PHE A 102 -8.87 2.45 -7.05
CA PHE A 102 -8.85 3.65 -6.23
C PHE A 102 -9.99 4.62 -6.54
N ARG A 103 -10.31 4.82 -7.83
CA ARG A 103 -11.46 5.65 -8.23
C ARG A 103 -12.79 5.14 -7.70
N LYS A 104 -12.99 3.82 -7.62
CA LYS A 104 -14.22 3.23 -7.05
C LYS A 104 -14.40 3.58 -5.56
N PHE A 105 -13.29 3.73 -4.84
CA PHE A 105 -13.28 4.09 -3.42
C PHE A 105 -13.09 5.59 -3.17
N SER A 106 -13.11 6.41 -4.25
CA SER A 106 -12.86 7.85 -4.21
C SER A 106 -11.51 8.23 -3.59
N ILE A 107 -10.49 7.43 -3.88
CA ILE A 107 -9.10 7.67 -3.45
C ILE A 107 -8.33 8.20 -4.66
N SER A 108 -7.51 9.21 -4.44
CA SER A 108 -6.54 9.71 -5.41
C SER A 108 -5.18 9.17 -5.04
N ALA A 109 -4.50 8.51 -5.99
CA ALA A 109 -3.10 8.19 -5.81
C ALA A 109 -2.26 9.46 -6.02
N ASP A 110 -1.25 9.66 -5.19
CA ASP A 110 -0.28 10.75 -5.34
C ASP A 110 0.67 10.47 -6.50
N PHE A 111 0.98 9.19 -6.72
CA PHE A 111 1.83 8.70 -7.81
C PHE A 111 1.17 7.55 -8.54
N GLU A 112 1.19 7.60 -9.87
CA GLU A 112 0.75 6.51 -10.74
C GLU A 112 1.92 6.07 -11.63
N SER A 113 2.14 4.76 -11.70
CA SER A 113 3.15 4.17 -12.59
C SER A 113 2.60 2.93 -13.28
N ASN A 114 3.08 2.64 -14.49
CA ASN A 114 2.73 1.43 -15.22
C ASN A 114 3.75 0.29 -15.01
N SER A 115 4.78 0.50 -14.18
CA SER A 115 5.81 -0.51 -13.92
C SER A 115 6.32 -0.48 -12.48
N LEU A 116 6.83 -1.61 -12.00
CA LEU A 116 7.41 -1.75 -10.65
C LEU A 116 8.65 -0.87 -10.41
N GLN A 117 9.23 -0.26 -11.46
CA GLN A 117 10.22 0.82 -11.32
C GLN A 117 9.66 2.05 -10.58
N ALA A 118 8.36 2.08 -10.28
CA ALA A 118 7.74 3.05 -9.38
C ALA A 118 8.40 3.11 -8.01
N LEU A 119 8.98 2.00 -7.52
CA LEU A 119 9.73 2.01 -6.26
C LEU A 119 10.87 3.03 -6.29
N ASP A 120 11.60 3.10 -7.41
CA ASP A 120 12.67 4.11 -7.60
C ASP A 120 12.10 5.54 -7.65
N LEU A 121 10.87 5.72 -8.12
CA LEU A 121 10.20 7.01 -8.21
C LEU A 121 9.66 7.51 -6.86
N ILE A 122 9.31 6.59 -5.97
CA ILE A 122 8.74 6.91 -4.64
C ILE A 122 9.86 7.00 -3.59
N ALA A 123 10.97 6.30 -3.81
CA ALA A 123 12.19 6.46 -3.04
C ALA A 123 13.00 7.73 -3.44
N ALA A 124 12.49 8.56 -4.35
CA ALA A 124 13.10 9.78 -4.91
C ALA A 124 12.79 11.06 -4.15
#